data_AF-A0A948FUJ2-F1
#
_entry.id   AF-A0A948FUJ2-F1
#
_cell.length_a   1.000
_cell.length_b   1.000
_cell.length_c   1.000
_cell.angle_alpha   90.00
_cell.angle_beta   90.00
_cell.angle_gamma   90.00
#
_symmetry.space_group_name_H-M   'P 1'
#
loop_
_entity.id
_entity.type
_entity.pdbx_description
1 polymer ?
#
loop_
_entity_poly.entity_id
_entity_poly.type
_entity_poly.pdbx_seq_one_letter_code
_entity_poly.pdbx_strand_id
1 'polypeptide(L)'
;MRLVALVAVGVLALSACTSGGNVTDEVVGPRDGEATVDLGSVSDPELSDPELSDSAPEDPQRRITLAFAGDVHFEGALVSLPDRAGSTVGAMSRWLRSADLAMVNLESPVTTRGAMAPKEREVAGDRYWFRSAPSALDVLDRSGVDVVSVANNHGGDYGVRGLRDTLRAAEDSPVAVVGIGRDRDAAFTPYRRTIKGTDVAVLAADSSFRESADPIWGVLPGSGPGIASARVPYTNQLTQAVRKAAAVDDLVVVYLHWGDEGDACPTGDQQSLARDLSAAGADIVVGTHAHTPVGAGVLGDTYVSYGLGNFLWYNGGRSSSGVLRLAVRGDEVVADEWHPAYIPPEGGQPQRLTGSAAEEAVSGWNDLRDCTRLAPGPGPAQPTADRSGDQPDGDRDALPPYTSAIGRIGTRLQERMTGSSHDPASCPVPFADLRRLELSYVGFGGGARTGVLVVHRDVARDVVSTFERLYEARFRVQQMRLVDVYAGDDNASMAANNTSAYNCRTVAGTDTFSDHAYGRAIDINPVQNPYVLGDAVLPPRGERFVDVDRSSGASTGRGVIGSDDVVTRAFARAGWSWGGDFSDPDFQHFSAE
;
A
#
# COMPACT_ATOMS: atom_id res chain seq x y z
N MET A 1 -68.12 25.19 -9.18
CA MET A 1 -68.85 24.02 -8.62
C MET A 1 -67.80 23.02 -8.15
N ARG A 2 -67.79 22.62 -6.86
CA ARG A 2 -68.44 21.39 -6.29
C ARG A 2 -67.95 20.09 -6.96
N LEU A 3 -67.60 18.98 -6.29
CA LEU A 3 -67.40 18.57 -4.87
C LEU A 3 -66.59 17.23 -4.94
N VAL A 4 -65.97 16.60 -3.94
CA VAL A 4 -65.77 16.81 -2.48
C VAL A 4 -64.46 16.08 -2.06
N ALA A 5 -64.00 16.24 -0.81
CA ALA A 5 -63.00 15.36 -0.19
C ALA A 5 -63.67 14.31 0.74
N LEU A 6 -62.98 13.21 1.07
CA LEU A 6 -63.36 12.38 2.21
C LEU A 6 -62.17 12.15 3.14
N VAL A 7 -62.32 12.68 4.36
CA VAL A 7 -61.52 12.36 5.54
C VAL A 7 -62.29 11.33 6.35
N ALA A 8 -61.61 10.35 6.93
CA ALA A 8 -62.15 9.52 8.00
C ALA A 8 -61.24 9.61 9.23
N VAL A 9 -61.86 9.83 10.40
CA VAL A 9 -61.22 10.08 11.70
C VAL A 9 -61.53 8.94 12.65
N GLY A 10 -60.60 8.62 13.55
CA GLY A 10 -60.90 8.02 14.86
C GLY A 10 -60.15 6.73 15.19
N VAL A 11 -59.84 6.42 16.46
CA VAL A 11 -59.95 7.16 17.74
C VAL A 11 -58.88 6.57 18.69
N LEU A 12 -58.28 7.37 19.58
CA LEU A 12 -57.44 6.87 20.69
C LEU A 12 -58.27 6.24 21.82
N ALA A 13 -57.74 5.20 22.46
CA ALA A 13 -58.04 4.89 23.87
C ALA A 13 -56.80 4.31 24.57
N LEU A 14 -56.55 4.74 25.80
CA LEU A 14 -55.41 4.34 26.66
C LEU A 14 -55.82 3.33 27.75
N SER A 15 -54.81 2.61 28.25
CA SER A 15 -54.65 2.10 29.63
C SER A 15 -55.70 1.16 30.25
N ALA A 16 -55.25 0.00 30.75
CA ALA A 16 -54.98 -0.23 32.19
C ALA A 16 -54.66 -1.72 32.50
N CYS A 17 -54.05 -1.97 33.66
CA CYS A 17 -53.54 -3.28 34.09
C CYS A 17 -54.50 -4.04 35.04
N THR A 18 -54.48 -5.38 34.97
CA THR A 18 -54.84 -6.36 36.04
C THR A 18 -54.18 -7.71 35.67
N SER A 19 -53.29 -8.39 36.42
CA SER A 19 -53.16 -8.80 37.84
C SER A 19 -53.66 -10.24 38.12
N GLY A 20 -52.78 -11.09 38.70
CA GLY A 20 -52.97 -12.52 39.06
C GLY A 20 -52.00 -13.42 38.28
N GLY A 21 -51.13 -14.27 38.86
CA GLY A 21 -51.21 -15.09 40.09
C GLY A 21 -51.68 -16.51 39.71
N ASN A 22 -51.03 -17.65 39.99
CA ASN A 22 -50.05 -18.08 41.00
C ASN A 22 -49.12 -19.21 40.40
N VAL A 23 -47.90 -19.52 40.88
CA VAL A 23 -47.50 -20.44 42.01
C VAL A 23 -48.16 -21.84 41.91
N THR A 24 -47.57 -23.03 42.03
CA THR A 24 -46.30 -23.64 42.58
C THR A 24 -45.49 -24.39 41.49
N ASP A 25 -44.24 -24.87 41.62
CA ASP A 25 -43.15 -24.81 42.64
C ASP A 25 -43.25 -25.65 43.96
N GLU A 26 -42.73 -26.89 43.98
CA GLU A 26 -42.19 -27.67 45.13
C GLU A 26 -41.26 -28.82 44.60
N VAL A 27 -40.01 -29.10 45.04
CA VAL A 27 -39.40 -29.32 46.39
C VAL A 27 -39.48 -30.80 46.84
N VAL A 28 -38.36 -31.39 47.29
CA VAL A 28 -37.95 -31.92 48.64
C VAL A 28 -36.60 -32.64 48.39
N GLY A 29 -35.56 -32.70 49.23
CA GLY A 29 -35.37 -32.47 50.68
C GLY A 29 -34.35 -33.50 51.23
N PRO A 30 -33.99 -33.49 52.54
CA PRO A 30 -32.61 -33.15 52.94
C PRO A 30 -31.93 -34.11 53.96
N ARG A 31 -30.80 -33.67 54.60
CA ARG A 31 -30.18 -34.11 55.90
C ARG A 31 -29.15 -35.27 55.89
N ASP A 32 -28.17 -35.43 56.81
CA ASP A 32 -27.69 -34.70 58.03
C ASP A 32 -26.24 -35.15 58.42
N GLY A 33 -25.55 -34.42 59.33
CA GLY A 33 -24.42 -34.90 60.19
C GLY A 33 -22.99 -34.92 59.58
N GLU A 34 -21.87 -34.83 60.33
CA GLU A 34 -21.59 -34.64 61.77
C GLU A 34 -20.13 -34.11 61.97
N ALA A 35 -19.69 -33.74 63.19
CA ALA A 35 -18.42 -33.04 63.44
C ALA A 35 -17.50 -33.71 64.50
N THR A 36 -16.17 -33.53 64.41
CA THR A 36 -15.19 -33.69 65.52
C THR A 36 -13.96 -32.77 65.34
N VAL A 37 -13.25 -32.51 66.45
CA VAL A 37 -12.20 -31.47 66.64
C VAL A 37 -10.99 -32.01 67.42
N ASP A 38 -9.77 -31.51 67.13
CA ASP A 38 -8.56 -31.56 68.01
C ASP A 38 -7.52 -30.52 67.47
N LEU A 39 -7.42 -29.27 67.98
CA LEU A 39 -6.76 -28.72 69.18
C LEU A 39 -5.22 -28.48 69.11
N GLY A 40 -4.81 -27.24 69.44
CA GLY A 40 -3.43 -26.81 69.75
C GLY A 40 -2.82 -25.75 68.80
N SER A 41 -3.07 -24.43 68.95
CA SER A 41 -2.36 -23.46 69.84
C SER A 41 -0.84 -23.37 69.59
N VAL A 42 -0.16 -22.23 69.43
CA VAL A 42 -0.37 -20.79 69.79
C VAL A 42 0.46 -19.94 68.77
N SER A 43 0.31 -18.63 68.51
CA SER A 43 -0.09 -17.47 69.34
C SER A 43 -0.51 -16.23 68.50
N ASP A 44 -1.43 -15.42 69.05
CA ASP A 44 -1.83 -14.03 68.64
C ASP A 44 -0.68 -12.99 68.69
N PRO A 45 -0.86 -11.72 68.22
CA PRO A 45 -2.03 -11.05 67.63
C PRO A 45 -1.75 -10.55 66.17
N GLU A 46 -2.45 -9.62 65.49
CA GLU A 46 -3.55 -8.68 65.82
C GLU A 46 -4.42 -8.36 64.57
N LEU A 47 -5.31 -7.34 64.63
CA LEU A 47 -6.31 -6.99 63.61
C LEU A 47 -5.78 -6.12 62.45
N SER A 48 -6.17 -6.43 61.21
CA SER A 48 -6.23 -5.45 60.10
C SER A 48 -7.36 -5.77 59.11
N ASP A 49 -7.87 -4.73 58.45
CA ASP A 49 -9.10 -4.65 57.63
C ASP A 49 -9.02 -5.42 56.28
N PRO A 50 -10.11 -5.56 55.50
CA PRO A 50 -10.21 -6.55 54.43
C PRO A 50 -9.27 -6.30 53.26
N GLU A 51 -8.76 -7.39 52.68
CA GLU A 51 -7.90 -7.36 51.49
C GLU A 51 -8.65 -6.72 50.30
N LEU A 52 -8.17 -5.53 49.93
CA LEU A 52 -8.50 -4.89 48.67
C LEU A 52 -7.99 -5.78 47.53
N SER A 53 -8.87 -6.08 46.58
CA SER A 53 -8.56 -6.73 45.31
C SER A 53 -7.33 -6.09 44.65
N ASP A 54 -6.25 -6.87 44.52
CA ASP A 54 -5.01 -6.44 43.87
C ASP A 54 -5.19 -6.30 42.35
N SER A 55 -5.70 -5.15 41.93
CA SER A 55 -5.54 -4.64 40.57
C SER A 55 -4.46 -3.58 40.58
N ALA A 56 -3.19 -3.99 40.55
CA ALA A 56 -2.08 -3.10 40.25
C ALA A 56 -2.40 -2.31 38.96
N PRO A 57 -2.18 -0.97 38.93
CA PRO A 57 -2.46 -0.18 37.74
C PRO A 57 -1.62 -0.69 36.55
N GLU A 58 -2.27 -0.99 35.43
CA GLU A 58 -1.55 -1.34 34.20
C GLU A 58 -0.71 -0.14 33.75
N ASP A 59 0.55 -0.40 33.39
CA ASP A 59 1.51 0.62 32.98
C ASP A 59 1.17 1.16 31.58
N PRO A 60 0.79 2.44 31.42
CA PRO A 60 0.49 3.02 30.10
C PRO A 60 1.75 3.14 29.20
N GLN A 61 2.95 2.88 29.72
CA GLN A 61 4.17 2.75 28.91
C GLN A 61 4.37 1.32 28.34
N ARG A 62 3.40 0.42 28.52
CA ARG A 62 3.45 -0.94 28.00
C ARG A 62 3.21 -0.98 26.50
N ARG A 63 4.25 -1.36 25.76
CA ARG A 63 4.26 -1.40 24.29
C ARG A 63 3.14 -2.29 23.71
N ILE A 64 2.24 -1.68 22.93
CA ILE A 64 1.27 -2.37 22.07
C ILE A 64 1.85 -2.58 20.67
N THR A 65 1.28 -3.47 19.88
CA THR A 65 1.63 -3.66 18.46
C THR A 65 0.40 -3.61 17.58
N LEU A 66 0.40 -2.72 16.61
CA LEU A 66 -0.61 -2.60 15.58
C LEU A 66 -0.12 -3.25 14.27
N ALA A 67 -1.01 -3.84 13.48
CA ALA A 67 -0.70 -4.33 12.14
C ALA A 67 -1.66 -3.78 11.09
N PHE A 68 -1.11 -3.36 9.96
CA PHE A 68 -1.87 -2.84 8.84
C PHE A 68 -1.46 -3.56 7.56
N ALA A 69 -2.45 -3.99 6.79
CA ALA A 69 -2.25 -4.47 5.42
C ALA A 69 -3.21 -3.73 4.49
N GLY A 70 -2.88 -3.70 3.20
CA GLY A 70 -3.59 -2.88 2.23
C GLY A 70 -4.86 -3.52 1.67
N ASP A 71 -5.02 -3.42 0.36
CA ASP A 71 -6.30 -3.60 -0.32
C ASP A 71 -6.74 -5.08 -0.44
N VAL A 72 -7.99 -5.36 -0.02
CA VAL A 72 -8.59 -6.69 0.06
C VAL A 72 -9.98 -6.67 -0.57
N HIS A 73 -10.22 -7.56 -1.53
CA HIS A 73 -11.56 -7.90 -2.01
C HIS A 73 -11.68 -9.41 -2.26
N PHE A 74 -12.88 -9.93 -2.48
CA PHE A 74 -13.11 -11.35 -2.76
C PHE A 74 -13.54 -11.64 -4.20
N GLU A 75 -13.15 -10.80 -5.15
CA GLU A 75 -13.55 -10.92 -6.55
C GLU A 75 -12.75 -11.92 -7.40
N GLY A 76 -13.29 -12.27 -8.57
CA GLY A 76 -12.65 -13.17 -9.53
C GLY A 76 -12.39 -14.57 -8.95
N ALA A 77 -11.14 -15.03 -8.99
CA ALA A 77 -10.75 -16.35 -8.45
C ALA A 77 -10.94 -16.49 -6.92
N LEU A 78 -11.07 -15.35 -6.21
CA LEU A 78 -11.21 -15.30 -4.76
C LEU A 78 -12.65 -15.52 -4.27
N VAL A 79 -13.66 -15.49 -5.15
CA VAL A 79 -15.10 -15.60 -4.78
C VAL A 79 -15.40 -16.87 -3.98
N SER A 80 -14.69 -17.97 -4.29
CA SER A 80 -14.83 -19.26 -3.60
C SER A 80 -13.93 -19.43 -2.37
N LEU A 81 -13.15 -18.42 -1.98
CA LEU A 81 -12.27 -18.51 -0.80
C LEU A 81 -13.05 -18.56 0.52
N PRO A 82 -14.14 -17.79 0.74
CA PRO A 82 -14.94 -17.86 1.96
C PRO A 82 -15.61 -19.23 2.20
N ASP A 83 -16.00 -19.92 1.12
CA ASP A 83 -16.66 -21.22 1.18
C ASP A 83 -15.72 -22.37 1.59
N ARG A 84 -14.40 -22.15 1.57
CA ARG A 84 -13.39 -23.15 1.95
C ARG A 84 -13.21 -23.16 3.47
N ALA A 85 -13.58 -24.25 4.12
CA ALA A 85 -13.41 -24.43 5.55
C ALA A 85 -11.96 -24.13 6.01
N GLY A 86 -11.82 -23.24 7.00
CA GLY A 86 -10.52 -22.84 7.55
C GLY A 86 -9.70 -21.89 6.66
N SER A 87 -10.26 -21.31 5.60
CA SER A 87 -9.57 -20.32 4.76
C SER A 87 -9.17 -19.06 5.54
N THR A 88 -8.07 -18.45 5.11
CA THR A 88 -7.52 -17.18 5.63
C THR A 88 -6.95 -16.37 4.44
N VAL A 89 -6.36 -15.21 4.69
CA VAL A 89 -5.54 -14.46 3.71
C VAL A 89 -4.14 -15.06 3.52
N GLY A 90 -3.96 -16.35 3.78
CA GLY A 90 -2.71 -17.08 3.52
C GLY A 90 -1.60 -16.79 4.53
N ALA A 91 -0.35 -16.88 4.06
CA ALA A 91 0.84 -16.92 4.94
C ALA A 91 1.05 -15.65 5.77
N MET A 92 0.60 -14.48 5.29
CA MET A 92 0.77 -13.20 5.97
C MET A 92 -0.12 -13.03 7.21
N SER A 93 -1.17 -13.84 7.36
CA SER A 93 -2.05 -13.90 8.55
C SER A 93 -1.28 -14.05 9.88
N ARG A 94 -0.04 -14.57 9.85
CA ARG A 94 0.82 -14.67 11.06
C ARG A 94 1.16 -13.32 11.69
N TRP A 95 1.24 -12.26 10.90
CA TRP A 95 1.63 -10.92 11.38
C TRP A 95 0.43 -10.10 11.85
N LEU A 96 -0.74 -10.37 11.27
CA LEU A 96 -2.03 -9.87 11.72
C LEU A 96 -2.39 -10.51 13.08
N ARG A 97 -2.48 -11.86 13.16
CA ARG A 97 -2.73 -12.63 14.41
C ARG A 97 -1.73 -12.43 15.56
N SER A 98 -0.61 -11.74 15.35
CA SER A 98 0.39 -11.46 16.41
C SER A 98 0.51 -9.97 16.74
N ALA A 99 -0.37 -9.13 16.19
CA ALA A 99 -0.63 -7.79 16.70
C ALA A 99 -1.67 -7.83 17.82
N ASP A 100 -1.76 -6.75 18.59
CA ASP A 100 -2.83 -6.53 19.57
C ASP A 100 -4.09 -5.92 18.91
N LEU A 101 -3.92 -5.30 17.74
CA LEU A 101 -4.98 -4.89 16.82
C LEU A 101 -4.44 -4.95 15.38
N ALA A 102 -5.18 -5.57 14.47
CA ALA A 102 -4.86 -5.59 13.04
C ALA A 102 -6.00 -5.08 12.15
N MET A 103 -5.65 -4.36 11.09
CA MET A 103 -6.61 -3.72 10.18
C MET A 103 -6.25 -3.87 8.70
N VAL A 104 -7.28 -3.99 7.84
CA VAL A 104 -7.14 -3.98 6.37
C VAL A 104 -8.19 -3.10 5.69
N ASN A 105 -7.99 -2.74 4.42
CA ASN A 105 -9.04 -2.13 3.60
C ASN A 105 -9.89 -3.22 2.93
N LEU A 106 -11.17 -3.32 3.27
CA LEU A 106 -12.13 -4.16 2.55
C LEU A 106 -12.75 -3.34 1.42
N GLU A 107 -12.19 -3.50 0.23
CA GLU A 107 -12.51 -2.73 -0.97
C GLU A 107 -13.76 -3.27 -1.69
N SER A 108 -14.85 -3.41 -0.93
CA SER A 108 -16.16 -3.80 -1.45
C SER A 108 -17.26 -3.71 -0.36
N PRO A 109 -18.52 -3.46 -0.73
CA PRO A 109 -19.65 -3.72 0.16
C PRO A 109 -19.79 -5.21 0.47
N VAL A 110 -20.22 -5.51 1.69
CA VAL A 110 -20.56 -6.84 2.13
C VAL A 110 -22.04 -7.11 1.80
N THR A 111 -22.29 -7.65 0.62
CA THR A 111 -23.66 -7.87 0.12
C THR A 111 -23.75 -8.91 -1.01
N THR A 112 -24.79 -9.75 -0.94
CA THR A 112 -25.24 -10.64 -2.04
C THR A 112 -26.41 -10.06 -2.83
N ARG A 113 -26.78 -8.79 -2.61
CA ARG A 113 -27.95 -8.12 -3.18
C ARG A 113 -27.57 -6.75 -3.77
N GLY A 114 -28.58 -5.97 -4.15
CA GLY A 114 -28.39 -4.66 -4.79
C GLY A 114 -28.19 -4.77 -6.30
N ALA A 115 -28.30 -3.63 -6.96
CA ALA A 115 -27.87 -3.45 -8.35
C ALA A 115 -26.55 -2.66 -8.32
N MET A 116 -25.72 -2.84 -9.34
CA MET A 116 -24.50 -2.06 -9.52
C MET A 116 -24.86 -0.57 -9.53
N ALA A 117 -24.17 0.22 -8.71
CA ALA A 117 -24.31 1.66 -8.66
C ALA A 117 -23.82 2.27 -9.99
N PRO A 118 -24.38 3.40 -10.45
CA PRO A 118 -23.77 4.17 -11.53
C PRO A 118 -22.29 4.50 -11.21
N LYS A 119 -21.42 4.43 -12.22
CA LYS A 119 -20.04 4.94 -12.20
C LYS A 119 -19.81 5.89 -13.40
N GLU A 120 -20.74 6.82 -13.62
CA GLU A 120 -20.80 7.63 -14.84
C GLU A 120 -19.66 8.64 -15.02
N ARG A 121 -18.80 8.84 -14.00
CA ARG A 121 -17.59 9.68 -14.10
C ARG A 121 -16.37 8.89 -14.59
N GLU A 122 -16.39 7.57 -14.49
CA GLU A 122 -15.36 6.69 -15.03
C GLU A 122 -15.52 6.48 -16.53
N VAL A 123 -14.39 6.19 -17.19
CA VAL A 123 -14.36 5.67 -18.57
C VAL A 123 -15.10 4.34 -18.62
N ALA A 124 -16.01 4.17 -19.59
CA ALA A 124 -16.96 3.06 -19.58
C ALA A 124 -16.35 1.65 -19.70
N GLY A 125 -15.11 1.53 -20.18
CA GLY A 125 -14.36 0.27 -20.26
C GLY A 125 -13.61 -0.10 -18.98
N ASP A 126 -13.35 0.86 -18.10
CA ASP A 126 -12.48 0.73 -16.94
C ASP A 126 -13.27 0.65 -15.62
N ARG A 127 -14.56 0.32 -15.72
CA ARG A 127 -15.49 0.30 -14.58
C ARG A 127 -15.49 -1.05 -13.88
N TYR A 128 -15.22 -1.03 -12.58
CA TYR A 128 -15.21 -2.22 -11.74
C TYR A 128 -16.27 -2.14 -10.66
N TRP A 129 -16.95 -3.25 -10.36
CA TRP A 129 -17.91 -3.35 -9.26
C TRP A 129 -17.60 -4.55 -8.38
N PHE A 130 -17.01 -4.31 -7.22
CA PHE A 130 -16.57 -5.34 -6.29
C PHE A 130 -17.64 -5.64 -5.25
N ARG A 131 -17.78 -6.91 -4.87
CA ARG A 131 -18.61 -7.34 -3.75
C ARG A 131 -17.91 -8.40 -2.92
N SER A 132 -18.23 -8.41 -1.63
CA SER A 132 -17.90 -9.51 -0.73
C SER A 132 -19.18 -10.15 -0.19
N ALA A 133 -19.19 -11.47 -0.04
CA ALA A 133 -20.22 -12.15 0.74
C ALA A 133 -19.98 -11.92 2.25
N PRO A 134 -20.99 -12.00 3.13
CA PRO A 134 -20.79 -11.87 4.58
C PRO A 134 -19.70 -12.80 5.16
N SER A 135 -19.57 -14.02 4.61
CA SER A 135 -18.53 -14.98 4.99
C SER A 135 -17.10 -14.54 4.70
N ALA A 136 -16.89 -13.46 3.93
CA ALA A 136 -15.59 -12.81 3.79
C ALA A 136 -15.06 -12.29 5.14
N LEU A 137 -15.95 -11.77 6.00
CA LEU A 137 -15.57 -11.30 7.34
C LEU A 137 -15.04 -12.46 8.20
N ASP A 138 -15.62 -13.66 8.07
CA ASP A 138 -15.11 -14.86 8.75
C ASP A 138 -13.71 -15.27 8.26
N VAL A 139 -13.36 -15.00 6.99
CA VAL A 139 -11.99 -15.23 6.48
C VAL A 139 -11.01 -14.26 7.12
N LEU A 140 -11.43 -13.01 7.32
CA LEU A 140 -10.60 -11.95 7.90
C LEU A 140 -10.41 -12.16 9.42
N ASP A 141 -11.47 -12.53 10.15
CA ASP A 141 -11.39 -12.97 11.55
C ASP A 141 -10.39 -14.12 11.75
N ARG A 142 -10.53 -15.22 10.98
CA ARG A 142 -9.56 -16.34 11.02
C ARG A 142 -8.15 -15.92 10.62
N SER A 143 -8.01 -14.82 9.88
CA SER A 143 -6.72 -14.23 9.51
C SER A 143 -6.11 -13.36 10.59
N GLY A 144 -6.84 -13.07 11.68
CA GLY A 144 -6.45 -12.20 12.77
C GLY A 144 -6.62 -10.72 12.43
N VAL A 145 -7.70 -10.35 11.72
CA VAL A 145 -8.08 -8.95 11.47
C VAL A 145 -9.16 -8.56 12.47
N ASP A 146 -8.93 -7.50 13.24
CA ASP A 146 -9.89 -6.95 14.20
C ASP A 146 -10.81 -5.89 13.55
N VAL A 147 -10.30 -5.14 12.57
CA VAL A 147 -10.98 -3.99 11.95
C VAL A 147 -10.86 -4.00 10.42
N VAL A 148 -11.92 -3.62 9.71
CA VAL A 148 -11.90 -3.34 8.27
C VAL A 148 -12.45 -1.95 7.96
N SER A 149 -11.76 -1.21 7.09
CA SER A 149 -12.36 -0.04 6.42
C SER A 149 -13.24 -0.51 5.26
N VAL A 150 -14.43 0.06 5.12
CA VAL A 150 -15.21 0.06 3.86
C VAL A 150 -15.36 1.51 3.32
N ALA A 151 -14.60 2.46 3.88
CA ALA A 151 -14.45 3.79 3.32
C ALA A 151 -13.39 3.78 2.20
N ASN A 152 -13.85 3.44 1.00
CA ASN A 152 -13.09 3.39 -0.24
C ASN A 152 -14.04 3.62 -1.42
N ASN A 153 -13.53 3.85 -2.63
CA ASN A 153 -14.35 4.04 -3.83
C ASN A 153 -15.06 2.77 -4.31
N HIS A 154 -14.90 1.62 -3.65
CA HIS A 154 -15.71 0.44 -3.95
C HIS A 154 -16.84 0.18 -2.94
N GLY A 155 -16.79 0.76 -1.74
CA GLY A 155 -17.75 0.50 -0.64
C GLY A 155 -19.23 0.80 -0.96
N GLY A 156 -19.49 1.62 -1.99
CA GLY A 156 -20.82 1.98 -2.50
C GLY A 156 -21.26 1.21 -3.75
N ASP A 157 -20.50 0.23 -4.25
CA ASP A 157 -20.68 -0.39 -5.57
C ASP A 157 -22.05 -1.03 -5.81
N TYR A 158 -22.77 -1.42 -4.76
CA TYR A 158 -24.12 -1.99 -4.85
C TYR A 158 -25.20 -1.06 -4.25
N GLY A 159 -24.88 0.24 -4.25
CA GLY A 159 -25.71 1.36 -3.84
C GLY A 159 -26.13 1.34 -2.37
N VAL A 160 -27.16 2.12 -2.04
CA VAL A 160 -27.75 2.18 -0.69
C VAL A 160 -28.21 0.81 -0.18
N ARG A 161 -28.55 -0.15 -1.06
CA ARG A 161 -28.85 -1.52 -0.62
C ARG A 161 -27.59 -2.26 -0.18
N GLY A 162 -26.50 -2.17 -0.96
CA GLY A 162 -25.21 -2.74 -0.58
C GLY A 162 -24.71 -2.18 0.74
N LEU A 163 -24.73 -0.85 0.92
CA LEU A 163 -24.33 -0.22 2.18
C LEU A 163 -25.19 -0.64 3.39
N ARG A 164 -26.51 -0.76 3.24
CA ARG A 164 -27.39 -1.26 4.32
C ARG A 164 -27.12 -2.73 4.66
N ASP A 165 -26.76 -3.53 3.66
CA ASP A 165 -26.37 -4.92 3.86
C ASP A 165 -25.02 -5.01 4.56
N THR A 166 -24.05 -4.13 4.21
CA THR A 166 -22.75 -4.03 4.90
C THR A 166 -22.92 -3.60 6.36
N LEU A 167 -23.73 -2.59 6.63
CA LEU A 167 -24.03 -2.13 8.00
C LEU A 167 -24.66 -3.25 8.83
N ARG A 168 -25.57 -4.06 8.25
CA ARG A 168 -26.13 -5.23 8.93
C ARG A 168 -25.10 -6.33 9.16
N ALA A 169 -24.25 -6.62 8.17
CA ALA A 169 -23.19 -7.61 8.33
C ALA A 169 -22.23 -7.21 9.46
N ALA A 170 -22.00 -5.91 9.67
CA ALA A 170 -21.20 -5.38 10.76
C ALA A 170 -21.83 -5.55 12.16
N GLU A 171 -23.16 -5.62 12.27
CA GLU A 171 -23.86 -5.78 13.57
C GLU A 171 -23.55 -7.12 14.26
N ASP A 172 -23.39 -8.19 13.46
CA ASP A 172 -23.14 -9.57 13.93
C ASP A 172 -21.69 -10.05 13.67
N SER A 173 -20.81 -9.18 13.18
CA SER A 173 -19.45 -9.57 12.74
C SER A 173 -18.43 -9.64 13.90
N PRO A 174 -17.54 -10.64 13.93
CA PRO A 174 -16.37 -10.64 14.82
C PRO A 174 -15.33 -9.56 14.44
N VAL A 175 -15.36 -9.07 13.19
CA VAL A 175 -14.50 -8.00 12.67
C VAL A 175 -15.27 -6.69 12.64
N ALA A 176 -14.75 -5.64 13.27
CA ALA A 176 -15.37 -4.32 13.28
C ALA A 176 -15.30 -3.66 11.89
N VAL A 177 -16.42 -3.10 11.41
CA VAL A 177 -16.48 -2.39 10.11
C VAL A 177 -16.56 -0.88 10.36
N VAL A 178 -15.63 -0.11 9.80
CA VAL A 178 -15.52 1.35 9.99
C VAL A 178 -15.59 2.13 8.67
N GLY A 179 -15.85 3.44 8.78
CA GLY A 179 -15.85 4.37 7.65
C GLY A 179 -17.16 4.43 6.85
N ILE A 180 -18.18 3.67 7.26
CA ILE A 180 -19.54 3.75 6.72
C ILE A 180 -20.54 3.96 7.86
N GLY A 181 -21.67 4.61 7.57
CA GLY A 181 -22.69 4.87 8.57
C GLY A 181 -24.10 4.91 8.02
N ARG A 182 -25.09 4.78 8.91
CA ARG A 182 -26.53 4.98 8.61
C ARG A 182 -26.89 6.44 8.33
N ASP A 183 -26.03 7.35 8.76
CA ASP A 183 -26.04 8.79 8.58
C ASP A 183 -24.59 9.30 8.69
N ARG A 184 -24.38 10.62 8.52
CA ARG A 184 -23.05 11.23 8.52
C ARG A 184 -22.31 11.06 9.84
N ASP A 185 -22.99 11.27 10.96
CA ASP A 185 -22.31 11.30 12.26
C ASP A 185 -21.92 9.87 12.68
N ALA A 186 -22.73 8.87 12.30
CA ALA A 186 -22.36 7.45 12.40
C ALA A 186 -21.14 7.07 11.53
N ALA A 187 -21.02 7.59 10.31
CA ALA A 187 -19.93 7.20 9.40
C ALA A 187 -18.53 7.64 9.89
N PHE A 188 -18.45 8.77 10.59
CA PHE A 188 -17.23 9.26 11.23
C PHE A 188 -17.07 8.85 12.71
N THR A 189 -17.86 7.87 13.17
CA THR A 189 -17.70 7.32 14.54
C THR A 189 -16.47 6.40 14.58
N PRO A 190 -15.47 6.63 15.45
CA PRO A 190 -14.33 5.75 15.59
C PRO A 190 -14.74 4.39 16.17
N TYR A 191 -14.09 3.32 15.71
CA TYR A 191 -13.95 2.11 16.51
C TYR A 191 -13.04 2.40 17.70
N ARG A 192 -13.36 1.88 18.89
CA ARG A 192 -12.57 2.08 20.11
C ARG A 192 -12.27 0.76 20.80
N ARG A 193 -11.05 0.65 21.33
CA ARG A 193 -10.61 -0.49 22.14
C ARG A 193 -9.48 -0.09 23.08
N THR A 194 -9.65 -0.35 24.37
CA THR A 194 -8.55 -0.33 25.34
C THR A 194 -7.63 -1.53 25.11
N ILE A 195 -6.34 -1.29 24.93
CA ILE A 195 -5.31 -2.31 24.68
C ILE A 195 -4.18 -2.11 25.68
N LYS A 196 -4.04 -3.02 26.66
CA LYS A 196 -3.00 -2.99 27.71
C LYS A 196 -2.89 -1.64 28.45
N GLY A 197 -4.04 -1.00 28.70
CA GLY A 197 -4.15 0.31 29.33
C GLY A 197 -4.13 1.52 28.40
N THR A 198 -3.95 1.35 27.08
CA THR A 198 -4.03 2.45 26.09
C THR A 198 -5.38 2.45 25.38
N ASP A 199 -6.13 3.56 25.43
CA ASP A 199 -7.39 3.72 24.70
C ASP A 199 -7.15 4.10 23.23
N VAL A 200 -7.33 3.12 22.32
CA VAL A 200 -7.09 3.28 20.88
C VAL A 200 -8.40 3.61 20.15
N ALA A 201 -8.41 4.70 19.38
CA ALA A 201 -9.47 5.08 18.46
C ALA A 201 -9.04 4.94 17.00
N VAL A 202 -9.87 4.27 16.19
CA VAL A 202 -9.62 4.05 14.76
C VAL A 202 -10.73 4.70 13.94
N LEU A 203 -10.37 5.71 13.14
CA LEU A 203 -11.23 6.33 12.14
C LEU A 203 -10.85 5.85 10.74
N ALA A 204 -11.81 5.81 9.82
CA ALA A 204 -11.54 5.56 8.41
C ALA A 204 -12.31 6.52 7.49
N ALA A 205 -11.71 6.90 6.36
CA ALA A 205 -12.34 7.77 5.37
C ALA A 205 -11.78 7.62 3.94
N ASP A 206 -12.62 7.95 2.97
CA ASP A 206 -12.33 7.87 1.55
C ASP A 206 -12.01 9.25 0.94
N SER A 207 -10.81 9.38 0.38
CA SER A 207 -10.31 10.55 -0.34
C SER A 207 -9.84 10.23 -1.77
N SER A 208 -10.13 9.05 -2.32
CA SER A 208 -9.83 8.75 -3.73
C SER A 208 -10.73 9.53 -4.69
N PHE A 209 -10.59 9.34 -6.00
CA PHE A 209 -11.43 10.01 -6.99
C PHE A 209 -12.91 9.58 -6.89
N ARG A 210 -13.82 10.38 -7.46
CA ARG A 210 -15.25 10.06 -7.50
C ARG A 210 -15.61 9.39 -8.81
N GLU A 211 -16.09 8.17 -8.71
CA GLU A 211 -16.58 7.37 -9.83
C GLU A 211 -18.02 7.76 -10.26
N SER A 212 -18.82 8.31 -9.34
CA SER A 212 -20.18 8.79 -9.62
C SER A 212 -20.59 10.02 -8.81
N ALA A 213 -21.69 10.63 -9.24
CA ALA A 213 -22.36 11.74 -8.56
C ALA A 213 -23.22 11.31 -7.35
N ASP A 214 -23.43 10.01 -7.11
CA ASP A 214 -24.30 9.50 -6.05
C ASP A 214 -23.85 9.97 -4.63
N PRO A 215 -24.75 10.39 -3.74
CA PRO A 215 -24.42 10.82 -2.37
C PRO A 215 -23.87 9.71 -1.45
N ILE A 216 -23.93 8.43 -1.81
CA ILE A 216 -23.30 7.36 -1.01
C ILE A 216 -21.78 7.56 -0.87
N TRP A 217 -21.13 8.18 -1.86
CA TRP A 217 -19.68 8.44 -1.91
C TRP A 217 -19.25 9.68 -1.11
N GLY A 218 -20.09 10.17 -0.21
CA GLY A 218 -19.80 11.27 0.69
C GLY A 218 -21.06 11.63 1.44
N VAL A 219 -21.29 10.95 2.56
CA VAL A 219 -22.55 11.00 3.30
C VAL A 219 -22.93 12.43 3.70
N LEU A 220 -24.09 12.89 3.22
CA LEU A 220 -24.59 14.24 3.44
C LEU A 220 -25.67 14.26 4.53
N PRO A 221 -25.90 15.42 5.20
CA PRO A 221 -27.05 15.60 6.07
C PRO A 221 -28.35 15.21 5.35
N GLY A 222 -29.01 14.16 5.82
CA GLY A 222 -30.27 13.67 5.25
C GLY A 222 -30.16 12.75 4.02
N SER A 223 -28.97 12.39 3.52
CA SER A 223 -28.86 11.43 2.40
C SER A 223 -29.17 9.98 2.81
N GLY A 224 -29.22 9.68 4.11
CA GLY A 224 -29.27 8.32 4.63
C GLY A 224 -27.87 7.69 4.66
N PRO A 225 -27.75 6.35 4.52
CA PRO A 225 -26.47 5.67 4.63
C PRO A 225 -25.44 6.09 3.59
N GLY A 226 -24.17 6.11 3.98
CA GLY A 226 -23.06 6.49 3.09
C GLY A 226 -21.68 6.32 3.73
N ILE A 227 -20.66 6.63 2.92
CA ILE A 227 -19.24 6.55 3.25
C ILE A 227 -18.76 7.87 3.86
N ALA A 228 -17.94 7.77 4.91
CA ALA A 228 -17.14 8.86 5.44
C ALA A 228 -16.14 9.30 4.37
N SER A 229 -16.32 10.49 3.80
CA SER A 229 -15.42 11.00 2.76
C SER A 229 -14.57 12.16 3.27
N ALA A 230 -13.28 12.10 2.95
CA ALA A 230 -12.31 13.18 3.15
C ALA A 230 -11.98 13.92 1.84
N ARG A 231 -12.71 13.69 0.73
CA ARG A 231 -12.63 14.53 -0.47
C ARG A 231 -13.05 15.97 -0.16
N VAL A 232 -12.45 16.97 -0.80
CA VAL A 232 -12.91 18.38 -0.72
C VAL A 232 -14.38 18.48 -1.18
N PRO A 233 -15.29 19.19 -0.46
CA PRO A 233 -15.07 20.04 0.71
C PRO A 233 -15.27 19.34 2.08
N TYR A 234 -15.33 18.01 2.12
CA TYR A 234 -15.67 17.21 3.30
C TYR A 234 -14.48 16.88 4.22
N THR A 235 -13.23 17.18 3.83
CA THR A 235 -11.99 17.09 4.66
C THR A 235 -12.20 17.56 6.11
N ASN A 236 -12.93 18.67 6.28
CA ASN A 236 -13.24 19.28 7.57
C ASN A 236 -14.05 18.38 8.53
N GLN A 237 -14.79 17.40 8.02
CA GLN A 237 -15.58 16.48 8.84
C GLN A 237 -14.68 15.44 9.51
N LEU A 238 -13.73 14.88 8.74
CA LEU A 238 -12.72 13.97 9.27
C LEU A 238 -11.83 14.67 10.31
N THR A 239 -11.29 15.85 10.01
CA THR A 239 -10.41 16.56 10.97
C THR A 239 -11.16 17.00 12.24
N GLN A 240 -12.47 17.21 12.18
CA GLN A 240 -13.30 17.40 13.38
C GLN A 240 -13.53 16.12 14.16
N ALA A 241 -13.64 14.96 13.50
CA ALA A 241 -13.76 13.66 14.15
C ALA A 241 -12.44 13.26 14.84
N VAL A 242 -11.29 13.47 14.19
CA VAL A 242 -9.95 13.29 14.76
C VAL A 242 -9.76 14.16 16.00
N ARG A 243 -10.03 15.48 15.94
CA ARG A 243 -9.96 16.37 17.12
C ARG A 243 -10.86 15.95 18.28
N LYS A 244 -11.96 15.24 18.03
CA LYS A 244 -12.85 14.72 19.07
C LYS A 244 -12.32 13.42 19.68
N ALA A 245 -11.60 12.60 18.91
CA ALA A 245 -10.94 11.41 19.42
C ALA A 245 -9.70 11.81 20.26
N ALA A 246 -8.82 12.64 19.69
CA ALA A 246 -7.59 13.14 20.34
C ALA A 246 -7.81 13.94 21.64
N ALA A 247 -9.06 14.29 21.96
CA ALA A 247 -9.42 14.96 23.20
C ALA A 247 -9.79 13.99 24.34
N VAL A 248 -9.93 12.68 24.06
CA VAL A 248 -10.43 11.67 25.01
C VAL A 248 -9.80 10.28 24.87
N ASP A 249 -9.14 9.98 23.76
CA ASP A 249 -8.48 8.70 23.46
C ASP A 249 -6.94 8.88 23.49
N ASP A 250 -6.20 7.89 23.97
CA ASP A 250 -4.73 7.95 24.10
C ASP A 250 -3.99 7.81 22.76
N LEU A 251 -4.61 7.14 21.78
CA LEU A 251 -4.00 6.87 20.47
C LEU A 251 -5.03 6.94 19.35
N VAL A 252 -4.84 7.84 18.39
CA VAL A 252 -5.74 8.10 17.27
C VAL A 252 -5.12 7.64 15.94
N VAL A 253 -5.69 6.57 15.40
CA VAL A 253 -5.35 6.01 14.09
C VAL A 253 -6.36 6.49 13.04
N VAL A 254 -5.87 6.99 11.91
CA VAL A 254 -6.68 7.39 10.75
C VAL A 254 -6.29 6.56 9.53
N TYR A 255 -7.23 5.74 9.06
CA TYR A 255 -7.03 4.86 7.92
C TYR A 255 -7.71 5.44 6.66
N LEU A 256 -6.94 5.69 5.61
CA LEU A 256 -7.37 6.44 4.44
C LEU A 256 -7.28 5.62 3.16
N HIS A 257 -8.26 5.80 2.28
CA HIS A 257 -8.22 5.30 0.93
C HIS A 257 -8.02 6.51 -0.01
N TRP A 258 -6.85 6.67 -0.61
CA TRP A 258 -6.43 7.95 -1.21
C TRP A 258 -5.21 7.87 -2.16
N GLY A 259 -4.99 8.93 -2.94
CA GLY A 259 -3.85 9.05 -3.86
C GLY A 259 -4.20 8.66 -5.29
N ASP A 260 -3.17 8.46 -6.11
CA ASP A 260 -3.30 8.10 -7.52
C ASP A 260 -2.88 6.64 -7.73
N GLU A 261 -3.69 5.86 -8.45
CA GLU A 261 -3.44 4.44 -8.67
C GLU A 261 -2.09 4.16 -9.37
N GLY A 262 -1.19 3.51 -8.64
CA GLY A 262 0.11 3.10 -9.15
C GLY A 262 1.20 4.15 -9.05
N ASP A 263 0.93 5.33 -8.49
CA ASP A 263 2.03 6.22 -8.12
C ASP A 263 2.62 5.78 -6.77
N ALA A 264 3.93 5.61 -6.74
CA ALA A 264 4.67 5.23 -5.54
C ALA A 264 5.08 6.45 -4.69
N CYS A 265 4.69 7.65 -5.12
CA CYS A 265 4.90 8.93 -4.43
C CYS A 265 3.57 9.61 -4.10
N PRO A 266 3.42 10.21 -2.89
CA PRO A 266 2.15 10.76 -2.46
C PRO A 266 1.83 12.09 -3.15
N THR A 267 0.57 12.26 -3.53
CA THR A 267 0.07 13.48 -4.19
C THR A 267 0.13 14.70 -3.26
N GLY A 268 0.03 15.91 -3.84
CA GLY A 268 -0.03 17.14 -3.05
C GLY A 268 -1.23 17.20 -2.10
N ASP A 269 -2.34 16.57 -2.46
CA ASP A 269 -3.55 16.49 -1.65
C ASP A 269 -3.39 15.49 -0.50
N GLN A 270 -2.80 14.30 -0.76
CA GLN A 270 -2.45 13.36 0.32
C GLN A 270 -1.53 14.03 1.35
N GLN A 271 -0.47 14.69 0.88
CA GLN A 271 0.47 15.39 1.78
C GLN A 271 -0.19 16.52 2.57
N SER A 272 -1.23 17.17 2.02
CA SER A 272 -1.95 18.26 2.69
C SER A 272 -2.94 17.74 3.72
N LEU A 273 -3.73 16.71 3.37
CA LEU A 273 -4.62 16.04 4.31
C LEU A 273 -3.83 15.35 5.45
N ALA A 274 -2.65 14.77 5.18
CA ALA A 274 -1.76 14.25 6.23
C ALA A 274 -1.37 15.33 7.25
N ARG A 275 -1.02 16.54 6.80
CA ARG A 275 -0.71 17.69 7.68
C ARG A 275 -1.95 18.15 8.46
N ASP A 276 -3.11 18.20 7.82
CA ASP A 276 -4.36 18.62 8.47
C ASP A 276 -4.84 17.62 9.54
N LEU A 277 -4.54 16.34 9.36
CA LEU A 277 -4.84 15.27 10.32
C LEU A 277 -3.83 15.23 11.46
N SER A 278 -2.54 15.36 11.17
CA SER A 278 -1.49 15.56 12.17
C SER A 278 -1.81 16.76 13.08
N ALA A 279 -2.12 17.92 12.49
CA ALA A 279 -2.58 19.11 13.22
C ALA A 279 -3.98 19.01 13.86
N ALA A 280 -4.69 17.89 13.65
CA ALA A 280 -5.94 17.56 14.33
C ALA A 280 -5.74 16.62 15.53
N GLY A 281 -4.53 16.08 15.74
CA GLY A 281 -4.23 15.08 16.77
C GLY A 281 -4.38 13.64 16.28
N ALA A 282 -4.00 13.34 15.03
CA ALA A 282 -3.78 11.97 14.60
C ALA A 282 -2.33 11.56 14.88
N ASP A 283 -2.13 10.44 15.57
CA ASP A 283 -0.79 9.91 15.88
C ASP A 283 -0.30 8.99 14.78
N ILE A 284 -1.23 8.30 14.11
CA ILE A 284 -0.94 7.35 13.03
C ILE A 284 -1.90 7.58 11.86
N VAL A 285 -1.36 7.81 10.66
CA VAL A 285 -2.11 7.88 9.39
C VAL A 285 -1.64 6.76 8.48
N VAL A 286 -2.54 5.90 8.01
CA VAL A 286 -2.23 4.74 7.14
C VAL A 286 -3.07 4.80 5.87
N GLY A 287 -2.43 4.66 4.71
CA GLY A 287 -3.06 4.79 3.40
C GLY A 287 -3.20 3.49 2.61
N THR A 288 -4.23 3.43 1.77
CA THR A 288 -4.45 2.45 0.70
C THR A 288 -4.96 3.14 -0.58
N HIS A 289 -5.56 2.42 -1.55
CA HIS A 289 -6.01 2.88 -2.89
C HIS A 289 -4.93 2.91 -3.98
N ALA A 290 -3.70 3.34 -3.66
CA ALA A 290 -2.66 3.44 -4.68
C ALA A 290 -2.31 2.08 -5.34
N HIS A 291 -2.77 0.93 -4.80
CA HIS A 291 -2.50 -0.44 -5.24
C HIS A 291 -1.00 -0.82 -5.36
N THR A 292 -0.10 0.09 -5.00
CA THR A 292 1.34 -0.09 -4.77
C THR A 292 1.67 0.47 -3.38
N PRO A 293 2.73 -0.02 -2.71
CA PRO A 293 3.27 0.68 -1.55
C PRO A 293 3.69 2.12 -1.91
N VAL A 294 3.42 3.05 -0.99
CA VAL A 294 3.81 4.47 -1.05
C VAL A 294 4.48 4.79 0.28
N GLY A 295 5.54 5.61 0.25
CA GLY A 295 6.50 5.72 1.35
C GLY A 295 5.91 6.06 2.72
N ALA A 296 6.66 5.70 3.77
CA ALA A 296 6.29 5.91 5.15
C ALA A 296 7.40 6.59 5.98
N GLY A 297 7.05 7.13 7.14
CA GLY A 297 7.93 7.88 8.03
C GLY A 297 7.15 8.79 8.98
N VAL A 298 7.81 9.79 9.56
CA VAL A 298 7.24 10.67 10.58
C VAL A 298 7.01 12.10 10.04
N LEU A 299 5.87 12.69 10.37
CA LEU A 299 5.43 14.05 10.07
C LEU A 299 5.18 14.81 11.38
N GLY A 300 6.16 15.58 11.85
CA GLY A 300 6.09 16.14 13.20
C GLY A 300 6.22 15.02 14.22
N ASP A 301 5.14 14.75 14.94
CA ASP A 301 5.03 13.62 15.89
C ASP A 301 4.13 12.48 15.32
N THR A 302 3.44 12.71 14.20
CA THR A 302 2.53 11.75 13.56
C THR A 302 3.29 10.76 12.67
N TYR A 303 3.10 9.46 12.86
CA TYR A 303 3.54 8.45 11.89
C TYR A 303 2.61 8.44 10.67
N VAL A 304 3.17 8.48 9.46
CA VAL A 304 2.40 8.45 8.21
C VAL A 304 2.95 7.34 7.31
N SER A 305 2.08 6.42 6.87
CA SER A 305 2.31 5.55 5.72
C SER A 305 1.31 5.93 4.64
N TYR A 306 1.79 6.39 3.48
CA TYR A 306 0.90 6.91 2.44
C TYR A 306 0.16 5.82 1.64
N GLY A 307 0.64 4.58 1.65
CA GLY A 307 0.08 3.50 0.83
C GLY A 307 0.68 2.14 1.16
N LEU A 308 -0.15 1.11 1.35
CA LEU A 308 0.28 -0.27 1.62
C LEU A 308 0.24 -1.20 0.40
N GLY A 309 -0.39 -0.76 -0.70
CA GLY A 309 -0.61 -1.55 -1.92
C GLY A 309 -1.63 -2.67 -1.76
N ASN A 310 -1.66 -3.59 -2.73
CA ASN A 310 -2.61 -4.71 -2.71
C ASN A 310 -2.23 -5.75 -1.65
N PHE A 311 -3.22 -6.43 -1.07
CA PHE A 311 -3.01 -7.53 -0.13
C PHE A 311 -3.71 -8.83 -0.55
N LEU A 312 -5.01 -8.82 -0.82
CA LEU A 312 -5.76 -9.98 -1.34
C LEU A 312 -6.49 -9.57 -2.62
N TRP A 313 -5.91 -9.93 -3.78
CA TRP A 313 -6.25 -9.30 -5.07
C TRP A 313 -6.39 -10.34 -6.20
N TYR A 314 -7.18 -10.07 -7.24
CA TYR A 314 -7.48 -11.07 -8.29
C TYR A 314 -6.43 -11.16 -9.40
N ASN A 315 -5.38 -10.33 -9.36
CA ASN A 315 -4.27 -10.36 -10.31
C ASN A 315 -2.97 -9.85 -9.66
N GLY A 316 -1.83 -10.16 -10.26
CA GLY A 316 -0.50 -9.71 -9.82
C GLY A 316 0.10 -8.54 -10.59
N GLY A 317 -0.67 -7.79 -11.37
CA GLY A 317 -0.16 -6.67 -12.18
C GLY A 317 0.49 -5.56 -11.33
N ARG A 318 0.04 -5.41 -10.09
CA ARG A 318 0.70 -4.64 -9.03
C ARG A 318 0.99 -5.59 -7.87
N SER A 319 2.14 -6.25 -7.90
CA SER A 319 2.45 -7.41 -7.06
C SER A 319 3.07 -7.07 -5.69
N SER A 320 3.66 -5.89 -5.51
CA SER A 320 4.28 -5.49 -4.23
C SER A 320 3.26 -5.38 -3.12
N SER A 321 3.47 -6.14 -2.05
CA SER A 321 2.51 -6.31 -0.95
C SER A 321 3.25 -6.43 0.39
N GLY A 322 2.52 -6.42 1.50
CA GLY A 322 3.10 -6.66 2.82
C GLY A 322 2.16 -6.40 3.98
N VAL A 323 2.71 -6.52 5.20
CA VAL A 323 2.07 -6.07 6.44
C VAL A 323 3.02 -5.07 7.09
N LEU A 324 2.54 -3.84 7.33
CA LEU A 324 3.20 -2.87 8.19
C LEU A 324 2.86 -3.22 9.64
N ARG A 325 3.85 -3.37 10.52
CA ARG A 325 3.64 -3.45 11.97
C ARG A 325 4.24 -2.24 12.64
N LEU A 326 3.47 -1.61 13.52
CA LEU A 326 3.90 -0.48 14.33
C LEU A 326 3.89 -0.92 15.79
N ALA A 327 5.00 -0.75 16.49
CA ALA A 327 5.04 -0.88 17.93
C ALA A 327 4.87 0.51 18.55
N VAL A 328 3.91 0.66 19.46
CA VAL A 328 3.46 1.95 19.99
C VAL A 328 3.56 1.95 21.52
N ARG A 329 3.90 3.09 22.12
CA ARG A 329 3.95 3.31 23.57
C ARG A 329 3.24 4.63 23.88
N GLY A 330 2.04 4.56 24.47
CA GLY A 330 1.17 5.72 24.55
C GLY A 330 0.72 6.14 23.15
N ASP A 331 0.96 7.41 22.81
CA ASP A 331 0.80 8.03 21.50
C ASP A 331 2.00 7.77 20.55
N GLU A 332 3.21 7.61 21.09
CA GLU A 332 4.45 7.49 20.30
C GLU A 332 4.59 6.13 19.59
N VAL A 333 4.76 6.16 18.25
CA VAL A 333 5.29 5.01 17.51
C VAL A 333 6.79 4.86 17.82
N VAL A 334 7.18 3.71 18.36
CA VAL A 334 8.56 3.42 18.83
C VAL A 334 9.27 2.33 18.02
N ALA A 335 8.60 1.71 17.04
CA ALA A 335 9.23 0.95 15.96
C ALA A 335 8.26 0.79 14.78
N ASP A 336 8.76 0.85 13.55
CA ASP A 336 8.04 0.41 12.34
C ASP A 336 8.76 -0.74 11.62
N GLU A 337 8.01 -1.78 11.28
CA GLU A 337 8.51 -2.99 10.61
C GLU A 337 7.67 -3.29 9.35
N TRP A 338 8.30 -3.30 8.18
CA TRP A 338 7.69 -3.80 6.96
C TRP A 338 7.93 -5.31 6.81
N HIS A 339 6.86 -6.08 6.70
CA HIS A 339 6.93 -7.51 6.39
C HIS A 339 6.51 -7.74 4.94
N PRO A 340 7.47 -7.84 3.99
CA PRO A 340 7.16 -7.85 2.58
C PRO A 340 6.56 -9.17 2.10
N ALA A 341 5.67 -9.04 1.13
CA ALA A 341 5.04 -10.12 0.38
C ALA A 341 4.98 -9.75 -1.11
N TYR A 342 4.59 -10.72 -1.94
CA TYR A 342 4.19 -10.47 -3.31
C TYR A 342 2.88 -11.18 -3.64
N ILE A 343 2.08 -10.59 -4.51
CA ILE A 343 0.92 -11.23 -5.12
C ILE A 343 1.37 -11.90 -6.43
N PRO A 344 1.11 -13.20 -6.65
CA PRO A 344 1.45 -13.89 -7.89
C PRO A 344 0.78 -13.27 -9.12
N PRO A 345 1.32 -13.45 -10.35
CA PRO A 345 0.72 -12.91 -11.59
C PRO A 345 -0.77 -13.24 -11.76
N GLU A 346 -1.17 -14.46 -11.40
CA GLU A 346 -2.55 -14.96 -11.41
C GLU A 346 -3.45 -14.41 -10.29
N GLY A 347 -2.91 -13.56 -9.40
CA GLY A 347 -3.58 -13.07 -8.20
C GLY A 347 -3.54 -14.06 -7.05
N GLY A 348 -4.40 -13.82 -6.06
CA GLY A 348 -4.63 -14.70 -4.92
C GLY A 348 -4.17 -14.11 -3.59
N GLN A 349 -3.73 -15.00 -2.71
CA GLN A 349 -3.22 -14.67 -1.37
C GLN A 349 -1.77 -14.13 -1.45
N PRO A 350 -1.39 -13.18 -0.59
CA PRO A 350 -0.04 -12.62 -0.57
C PRO A 350 0.96 -13.67 -0.09
N GLN A 351 1.98 -13.91 -0.90
CA GLN A 351 3.07 -14.84 -0.60
C GLN A 351 4.23 -14.10 0.07
N ARG A 352 4.62 -14.54 1.27
CA ARG A 352 5.71 -13.93 2.05
C ARG A 352 7.04 -13.99 1.29
N LEU A 353 7.75 -12.85 1.22
CA LEU A 353 9.14 -12.80 0.78
C LEU A 353 10.10 -13.19 1.90
N THR A 354 11.24 -13.79 1.56
CA THR A 354 12.26 -14.29 2.52
C THR A 354 13.68 -14.14 1.98
N GLY A 355 14.66 -14.01 2.88
CA GLY A 355 16.08 -13.86 2.51
C GLY A 355 16.32 -12.53 1.78
N SER A 356 17.26 -12.53 0.83
CA SER A 356 17.63 -11.32 0.09
C SER A 356 16.46 -10.63 -0.61
N ALA A 357 15.43 -11.37 -1.07
CA ALA A 357 14.24 -10.78 -1.67
C ALA A 357 13.35 -10.03 -0.65
N ALA A 358 13.40 -10.42 0.63
CA ALA A 358 12.75 -9.65 1.69
C ALA A 358 13.59 -8.42 2.07
N GLU A 359 14.92 -8.56 2.14
CA GLU A 359 15.84 -7.46 2.43
C GLU A 359 15.75 -6.37 1.35
N GLU A 360 15.74 -6.76 0.06
CA GLU A 360 15.53 -5.86 -1.07
C GLU A 360 14.16 -5.16 -1.01
N ALA A 361 13.09 -5.89 -0.67
CA ALA A 361 11.74 -5.30 -0.56
C ALA A 361 11.60 -4.34 0.64
N VAL A 362 12.27 -4.61 1.76
CA VAL A 362 12.35 -3.68 2.92
C VAL A 362 13.21 -2.46 2.58
N SER A 363 14.33 -2.63 1.88
CA SER A 363 15.13 -1.51 1.39
C SER A 363 14.34 -0.64 0.41
N GLY A 364 13.67 -1.26 -0.56
CA GLY A 364 12.82 -0.56 -1.52
C GLY A 364 11.68 0.21 -0.86
N TRP A 365 11.01 -0.38 0.15
CA TRP A 365 9.97 0.30 0.93
C TRP A 365 10.50 1.51 1.72
N ASN A 366 11.71 1.41 2.29
CA ASN A 366 12.37 2.54 2.96
C ASN A 366 12.69 3.68 1.97
N ASP A 367 13.21 3.36 0.78
CA ASP A 367 13.55 4.34 -0.25
C ASP A 367 12.31 5.11 -0.77
N LEU A 368 11.10 4.53 -0.69
CA LEU A 368 9.87 5.24 -1.09
C LEU A 368 9.63 6.51 -0.25
N ARG A 369 10.24 6.63 0.93
CA ARG A 369 10.20 7.84 1.77
C ARG A 369 10.75 9.07 1.04
N ASP A 370 11.66 8.92 0.08
CA ASP A 370 12.41 10.04 -0.52
C ASP A 370 11.53 11.08 -1.25
N CYS A 371 10.33 10.71 -1.68
CA CYS A 371 9.35 11.64 -2.27
C CYS A 371 8.20 12.05 -1.33
N THR A 372 8.20 11.60 -0.07
CA THR A 372 7.12 11.85 0.91
C THR A 372 7.29 13.12 1.74
N ARG A 373 8.53 13.63 1.84
CA ARG A 373 8.96 14.69 2.79
C ARG A 373 8.86 14.30 4.28
N LEU A 374 8.68 13.02 4.60
CA LEU A 374 8.67 12.52 5.97
C LEU A 374 10.10 12.33 6.50
N ALA A 375 10.28 12.47 7.81
CA ALA A 375 11.46 12.01 8.52
C ALA A 375 11.48 10.47 8.58
N PRO A 376 12.64 9.81 8.81
CA PRO A 376 12.69 8.36 9.01
C PRO A 376 11.80 7.88 10.17
N GLY A 377 11.27 6.66 10.02
CA GLY A 377 10.56 5.97 11.09
C GLY A 377 11.46 5.50 12.24
N PRO A 378 10.88 5.14 13.39
CA PRO A 378 11.56 4.69 14.61
C PRO A 378 11.98 3.20 14.56
N GLY A 379 11.67 2.50 13.46
CA GLY A 379 12.04 1.12 13.21
C GLY A 379 13.55 0.87 13.29
N PRO A 380 13.97 -0.41 13.25
CA PRO A 380 15.37 -0.77 13.42
C PRO A 380 16.22 0.05 12.46
N ALA A 381 17.08 0.90 13.03
CA ALA A 381 18.07 1.63 12.28
C ALA A 381 18.75 0.62 11.34
N GLN A 382 18.78 0.96 10.04
CA GLN A 382 19.55 0.24 9.03
C GLN A 382 20.86 -0.23 9.68
N PRO A 383 21.26 -1.50 9.56
CA PRO A 383 22.49 -1.97 10.18
C PRO A 383 23.64 -1.11 9.65
N THR A 384 24.04 -0.14 10.47
CA THR A 384 25.22 0.66 10.27
C THR A 384 26.35 -0.33 10.32
N ALA A 385 26.84 -0.74 9.14
CA ALA A 385 27.87 -1.74 9.01
C ALA A 385 29.01 -1.35 9.95
N ASP A 386 29.33 -2.25 10.87
CA ASP A 386 30.19 -1.97 12.01
C ASP A 386 31.47 -1.26 11.57
N ARG A 387 31.53 0.02 11.92
CA ARG A 387 32.73 0.86 11.87
C ARG A 387 33.02 1.36 13.27
N SER A 388 33.18 0.43 14.23
CA SER A 388 33.89 0.71 15.48
C SER A 388 35.37 0.99 15.18
N GLY A 389 35.63 2.16 14.60
CA GLY A 389 36.93 2.72 14.30
C GLY A 389 36.87 4.20 14.64
N ASP A 390 37.43 4.53 15.80
CA ASP A 390 37.43 5.86 16.43
C ASP A 390 38.03 6.93 15.49
N GLN A 391 37.18 7.66 14.73
CA GLN A 391 37.53 8.85 13.96
C GLN A 391 36.34 9.83 13.85
N PRO A 392 36.59 11.15 13.76
CA PRO A 392 35.58 12.19 13.96
C PRO A 392 34.70 12.46 12.73
N ASP A 393 33.59 13.20 12.95
CA ASP A 393 32.57 13.61 11.97
C ASP A 393 33.09 13.79 10.53
N GLY A 394 32.69 12.86 9.65
CA GLY A 394 33.08 12.80 8.25
C GLY A 394 31.89 12.51 7.33
N ASP A 395 31.36 13.59 6.76
CA ASP A 395 30.53 13.69 5.54
C ASP A 395 29.43 12.63 5.28
N ARG A 396 28.17 13.04 5.49
CA ARG A 396 26.97 12.22 5.26
C ARG A 396 26.59 12.07 3.78
N ASP A 397 27.29 12.73 2.86
CA ASP A 397 27.01 12.70 1.42
C ASP A 397 27.84 11.66 0.63
N ALA A 398 28.66 10.82 1.26
CA ALA A 398 29.51 9.85 0.57
C ALA A 398 28.75 8.60 0.08
N LEU A 399 28.73 8.37 -1.25
CA LEU A 399 28.26 7.10 -1.83
C LEU A 399 29.27 5.96 -1.55
N PRO A 400 28.82 4.70 -1.41
CA PRO A 400 29.74 3.56 -1.40
C PRO A 400 30.49 3.44 -2.74
N PRO A 401 31.63 2.72 -2.80
CA PRO A 401 32.32 2.50 -4.07
C PRO A 401 31.42 1.87 -5.13
N TYR A 402 31.61 2.23 -6.39
CA TYR A 402 30.93 1.58 -7.50
C TYR A 402 31.26 0.09 -7.53
N THR A 403 30.22 -0.76 -7.57
CA THR A 403 30.37 -2.21 -7.74
C THR A 403 29.69 -2.67 -9.03
N SER A 404 30.29 -3.65 -9.70
CA SER A 404 29.72 -4.26 -10.89
C SER A 404 30.17 -5.71 -11.05
N ALA A 405 29.39 -6.50 -11.79
CA ALA A 405 29.72 -7.88 -12.14
C ALA A 405 29.28 -8.21 -13.57
N ILE A 406 30.12 -8.92 -14.33
CA ILE A 406 29.81 -9.41 -15.68
C ILE A 406 29.66 -10.93 -15.64
N GLY A 407 28.43 -11.42 -15.81
CA GLY A 407 28.08 -12.84 -15.84
C GLY A 407 27.68 -13.34 -17.23
N ARG A 408 27.81 -14.65 -17.46
CA ARG A 408 27.10 -15.32 -18.57
C ARG A 408 25.61 -15.44 -18.23
N ILE A 409 24.75 -15.55 -19.24
CA ILE A 409 23.34 -15.89 -19.03
C ILE A 409 23.25 -17.35 -18.55
N GLY A 410 23.03 -17.56 -17.25
CA GLY A 410 22.86 -18.89 -16.66
C GLY A 410 21.48 -19.48 -16.96
N THR A 411 21.33 -20.80 -16.85
CA THR A 411 20.11 -21.55 -17.25
C THR A 411 18.81 -20.93 -16.76
N ARG A 412 18.72 -20.58 -15.47
CA ARG A 412 17.53 -19.96 -14.87
C ARG A 412 17.13 -18.62 -15.51
N LEU A 413 18.10 -17.87 -16.02
CA LEU A 413 17.82 -16.63 -16.75
C LEU A 413 17.48 -16.90 -18.22
N GLN A 414 18.10 -17.91 -18.84
CA GLN A 414 17.70 -18.37 -20.18
C GLN A 414 16.22 -18.81 -20.19
N GLU A 415 15.82 -19.60 -19.19
CA GLU A 415 14.43 -20.04 -18.97
C GLU A 415 13.46 -18.85 -18.83
N ARG A 416 13.86 -17.79 -18.12
CA ARG A 416 13.02 -16.59 -17.93
C ARG A 416 12.93 -15.70 -19.17
N MET A 417 14.03 -15.55 -19.91
CA MET A 417 14.08 -14.74 -21.13
C MET A 417 13.39 -15.44 -22.31
N THR A 418 13.40 -16.78 -22.35
CA THR A 418 12.83 -17.58 -23.46
C THR A 418 11.31 -17.45 -23.51
N GLY A 419 10.78 -16.98 -24.65
CA GLY A 419 9.35 -16.67 -24.81
C GLY A 419 8.94 -15.33 -24.19
N SER A 420 9.92 -14.53 -23.75
CA SER A 420 9.74 -13.16 -23.26
C SER A 420 10.65 -12.22 -24.04
N SER A 421 11.73 -11.69 -23.45
CA SER A 421 12.67 -10.79 -24.16
C SER A 421 13.59 -11.52 -25.15
N HIS A 422 13.46 -12.84 -25.34
CA HIS A 422 14.29 -13.66 -26.22
C HIS A 422 13.55 -14.89 -26.78
N ASP A 423 13.81 -15.20 -28.04
CA ASP A 423 13.46 -16.46 -28.70
C ASP A 423 14.72 -17.05 -29.36
N PRO A 424 15.25 -18.20 -28.88
CA PRO A 424 16.42 -18.85 -29.45
C PRO A 424 16.31 -19.25 -30.93
N ALA A 425 15.09 -19.29 -31.49
CA ALA A 425 14.86 -19.66 -32.89
C ALA A 425 14.92 -18.47 -33.86
N SER A 426 14.65 -17.25 -33.40
CA SER A 426 14.52 -16.06 -34.26
C SER A 426 15.46 -14.90 -33.89
N CYS A 427 15.93 -14.81 -32.65
CA CYS A 427 16.77 -13.69 -32.22
C CYS A 427 18.17 -13.68 -32.85
N PRO A 428 18.70 -12.50 -33.22
CA PRO A 428 19.95 -12.41 -33.98
C PRO A 428 21.21 -12.70 -33.15
N VAL A 429 21.11 -12.72 -31.82
CA VAL A 429 22.23 -12.93 -30.89
C VAL A 429 21.92 -14.08 -29.93
N PRO A 430 22.71 -15.18 -29.92
CA PRO A 430 22.49 -16.30 -29.00
C PRO A 430 22.88 -15.95 -27.56
N PHE A 431 22.27 -16.62 -26.57
CA PHE A 431 22.62 -16.47 -25.13
C PHE A 431 24.12 -16.62 -24.81
N ALA A 432 24.89 -17.35 -25.63
CA ALA A 432 26.34 -17.48 -25.48
C ALA A 432 27.10 -16.15 -25.63
N ASP A 433 26.50 -15.21 -26.37
CA ASP A 433 27.08 -13.89 -26.70
C ASP A 433 26.42 -12.73 -25.93
N LEU A 434 25.40 -13.02 -25.12
CA LEU A 434 24.85 -12.09 -24.14
C LEU A 434 25.54 -12.19 -22.78
N ARG A 435 25.65 -11.07 -22.08
CA ARG A 435 26.17 -10.97 -20.71
C ARG A 435 25.15 -10.29 -19.82
N ARG A 436 24.93 -10.85 -18.64
CA ARG A 436 24.22 -10.17 -17.57
C ARG A 436 25.21 -9.27 -16.84
N LEU A 437 24.85 -8.00 -16.71
CA LEU A 437 25.55 -7.04 -15.88
C LEU A 437 24.76 -6.85 -14.58
N GLU A 438 25.46 -6.88 -13.44
CA GLU A 438 25.01 -6.20 -12.23
C GLU A 438 25.79 -4.90 -12.13
N LEU A 439 25.10 -3.78 -11.90
CA LEU A 439 25.67 -2.44 -11.93
C LEU A 439 25.17 -1.64 -10.73
N SER A 440 26.05 -0.92 -10.04
CA SER A 440 25.63 0.10 -9.08
C SER A 440 25.13 1.33 -9.85
N TYR A 441 23.99 1.89 -9.47
CA TYR A 441 23.48 3.15 -10.01
C TYR A 441 23.04 4.06 -8.86
N VAL A 442 22.87 5.35 -9.12
CA VAL A 442 22.40 6.30 -8.13
C VAL A 442 20.91 6.53 -8.32
N GLY A 443 20.11 6.17 -7.32
CA GLY A 443 18.66 6.31 -7.34
C GLY A 443 18.21 7.78 -7.34
N PHE A 444 16.99 8.05 -7.79
CA PHE A 444 16.37 9.39 -7.77
C PHE A 444 16.35 10.04 -6.37
N GLY A 445 16.23 9.21 -5.33
CA GLY A 445 16.17 9.65 -3.95
C GLY A 445 17.47 10.20 -3.37
N GLY A 446 18.61 9.57 -3.68
CA GLY A 446 19.88 9.97 -3.07
C GLY A 446 20.98 8.93 -3.24
N GLY A 447 20.68 7.72 -2.75
CA GLY A 447 21.66 6.66 -2.51
C GLY A 447 22.00 5.76 -3.69
N ALA A 448 22.93 4.85 -3.42
CA ALA A 448 23.33 3.77 -4.31
C ALA A 448 22.31 2.63 -4.32
N ARG A 449 22.06 2.07 -5.50
CA ARG A 449 21.22 0.88 -5.73
C ARG A 449 21.93 -0.06 -6.69
N THR A 450 21.53 -1.34 -6.71
CA THR A 450 22.01 -2.30 -7.70
C THR A 450 20.94 -2.55 -8.76
N GLY A 451 21.35 -2.57 -10.02
CA GLY A 451 20.49 -2.81 -11.18
C GLY A 451 21.03 -3.93 -12.05
N VAL A 452 20.20 -4.41 -12.98
CA VAL A 452 20.54 -5.52 -13.86
C VAL A 452 20.25 -5.17 -15.32
N LEU A 453 21.28 -5.27 -16.16
CA LEU A 453 21.16 -5.20 -17.63
C LEU A 453 21.59 -6.51 -18.26
N VAL A 454 21.14 -6.75 -19.49
CA VAL A 454 21.72 -7.74 -20.40
C VAL A 454 22.18 -6.98 -21.65
N VAL A 455 23.39 -7.27 -22.12
CA VAL A 455 24.02 -6.63 -23.29
C VAL A 455 24.87 -7.65 -24.06
N HIS A 456 25.33 -7.30 -25.26
CA HIS A 456 26.29 -8.12 -26.00
C HIS A 456 27.65 -8.17 -25.30
N ARG A 457 28.38 -9.29 -25.48
CA ARG A 457 29.60 -9.62 -24.71
C ARG A 457 30.81 -8.70 -24.97
N ASP A 458 30.83 -7.97 -26.07
CA ASP A 458 31.91 -7.04 -26.41
C ASP A 458 31.71 -5.68 -25.73
N VAL A 459 30.53 -5.08 -25.86
CA VAL A 459 30.17 -3.80 -25.21
C VAL A 459 30.02 -3.92 -23.67
N ALA A 460 29.95 -5.15 -23.13
CA ALA A 460 29.76 -5.41 -21.70
C ALA A 460 30.72 -4.66 -20.77
N ARG A 461 31.98 -4.43 -21.16
CA ARG A 461 32.94 -3.67 -20.35
C ARG A 461 32.73 -2.16 -20.47
N ASP A 462 32.39 -1.70 -21.67
CA ASP A 462 32.19 -0.27 -21.94
C ASP A 462 30.93 0.22 -21.23
N VAL A 463 29.86 -0.57 -21.23
CA VAL A 463 28.64 -0.31 -20.43
C VAL A 463 28.96 -0.27 -18.93
N VAL A 464 29.76 -1.20 -18.39
CA VAL A 464 30.21 -1.14 -17.00
C VAL A 464 30.96 0.15 -16.69
N SER A 465 31.88 0.58 -17.55
CA SER A 465 32.65 1.82 -17.35
C SER A 465 31.82 3.09 -17.60
N THR A 466 30.77 3.01 -18.42
CA THR A 466 29.79 4.10 -18.61
C THR A 466 28.98 4.29 -17.34
N PHE A 467 28.37 3.21 -16.80
CA PHE A 467 27.58 3.31 -15.57
C PHE A 467 28.42 3.68 -14.34
N GLU A 468 29.71 3.33 -14.30
CA GLU A 468 30.67 3.83 -13.31
C GLU A 468 30.74 5.36 -13.32
N ARG A 469 30.91 5.99 -14.49
CA ARG A 469 30.96 7.46 -14.62
C ARG A 469 29.62 8.12 -14.28
N LEU A 470 28.50 7.52 -14.65
CA LEU A 470 27.17 7.99 -14.25
C LEU A 470 27.00 7.95 -12.73
N TYR A 471 27.49 6.89 -12.09
CA TYR A 471 27.45 6.70 -10.64
C TYR A 471 28.32 7.71 -9.90
N GLU A 472 29.58 7.90 -10.33
CA GLU A 472 30.50 8.92 -9.81
C GLU A 472 29.92 10.34 -9.92
N ALA A 473 29.29 10.65 -11.06
CA ALA A 473 28.62 11.93 -11.29
C ALA A 473 27.23 12.04 -10.66
N ARG A 474 26.76 10.99 -9.95
CA ARG A 474 25.46 10.92 -9.27
C ARG A 474 24.26 11.15 -10.19
N PHE A 475 24.37 10.76 -11.46
CA PHE A 475 23.26 10.80 -12.40
C PHE A 475 22.13 9.88 -11.91
N ARG A 476 20.91 10.41 -11.92
CA ARG A 476 19.76 9.78 -11.28
C ARG A 476 19.12 8.78 -12.23
N VAL A 477 19.09 7.50 -11.86
CA VAL A 477 18.38 6.43 -12.57
C VAL A 477 17.22 5.94 -11.69
N GLN A 478 16.02 5.83 -12.26
CA GLN A 478 14.82 5.49 -11.50
C GLN A 478 14.84 4.03 -11.03
N GLN A 479 14.99 3.12 -11.99
CA GLN A 479 15.22 1.70 -11.78
C GLN A 479 15.92 1.10 -12.99
N MET A 480 16.53 -0.08 -12.82
CA MET A 480 17.24 -0.79 -13.87
C MET A 480 16.96 -2.29 -13.74
N ARG A 481 15.97 -2.77 -14.51
CA ARG A 481 15.47 -4.14 -14.52
C ARG A 481 15.45 -4.69 -15.95
N LEU A 482 15.54 -6.00 -16.07
CA LEU A 482 15.41 -6.69 -17.35
C LEU A 482 13.95 -6.69 -17.82
N VAL A 483 13.73 -6.56 -19.14
CA VAL A 483 12.41 -6.42 -19.75
C VAL A 483 11.53 -7.67 -19.54
N ASP A 484 12.13 -8.81 -19.18
CA ASP A 484 11.42 -10.02 -18.72
C ASP A 484 10.37 -9.75 -17.61
N VAL A 485 10.62 -8.76 -16.74
CA VAL A 485 9.68 -8.38 -15.66
C VAL A 485 8.37 -7.85 -16.22
N TYR A 486 8.39 -7.34 -17.45
CA TYR A 486 7.24 -6.85 -18.23
C TYR A 486 6.86 -7.84 -19.35
N ALA A 487 7.23 -9.11 -19.24
CA ALA A 487 7.02 -10.15 -20.24
C ALA A 487 7.60 -9.85 -21.64
N GLY A 488 8.54 -8.91 -21.78
CA GLY A 488 9.10 -8.47 -23.06
C GLY A 488 8.40 -7.23 -23.64
N ASP A 489 7.34 -6.74 -23.00
CA ASP A 489 6.63 -5.53 -23.41
C ASP A 489 7.48 -4.28 -23.13
N ASP A 490 7.92 -3.67 -24.23
CA ASP A 490 8.73 -2.48 -24.28
C ASP A 490 7.99 -1.24 -23.76
N ASN A 491 6.71 -1.10 -24.10
CA ASN A 491 5.86 0.02 -23.68
C ASN A 491 5.58 -0.06 -22.18
N ALA A 492 5.38 -1.25 -21.63
CA ALA A 492 5.24 -1.45 -20.19
C ALA A 492 6.55 -1.14 -19.44
N SER A 493 7.71 -1.53 -19.99
CA SER A 493 9.03 -1.16 -19.45
C SER A 493 9.23 0.38 -19.45
N MET A 494 8.92 1.03 -20.57
CA MET A 494 8.98 2.49 -20.69
C MET A 494 8.01 3.20 -19.73
N ALA A 495 6.75 2.77 -19.65
CA ALA A 495 5.76 3.35 -18.75
C ALA A 495 6.13 3.21 -17.27
N ALA A 496 6.86 2.14 -16.90
CA ALA A 496 7.44 1.95 -15.57
C ALA A 496 8.71 2.80 -15.31
N ASN A 497 9.14 3.63 -16.28
CA ASN A 497 10.37 4.41 -16.23
C ASN A 497 11.63 3.55 -15.98
N ASN A 498 11.71 2.40 -16.64
CA ASN A 498 12.77 1.44 -16.46
C ASN A 498 13.95 1.68 -17.42
N THR A 499 15.17 1.76 -16.89
CA THR A 499 16.39 1.73 -17.69
C THR A 499 16.68 0.30 -18.13
N SER A 500 16.62 0.02 -19.43
CA SER A 500 16.72 -1.31 -20.03
C SER A 500 17.68 -1.35 -21.21
N ALA A 501 18.13 -2.55 -21.60
CA ALA A 501 19.14 -2.75 -22.64
C ALA A 501 18.75 -3.83 -23.66
N TYR A 502 18.83 -5.12 -23.31
CA TYR A 502 18.39 -6.18 -24.22
C TYR A 502 16.87 -6.35 -24.25
N ASN A 503 16.29 -6.27 -25.46
CA ASN A 503 14.95 -6.74 -25.77
C ASN A 503 14.90 -7.23 -27.23
N CYS A 504 14.65 -8.52 -27.45
CA CYS A 504 14.61 -9.07 -28.80
C CYS A 504 13.29 -8.78 -29.50
N ARG A 505 13.25 -7.64 -30.21
CA ARG A 505 12.10 -7.19 -31.00
C ARG A 505 12.53 -6.55 -32.32
N THR A 506 11.60 -6.45 -33.26
CA THR A 506 11.75 -5.53 -34.40
C THR A 506 11.44 -4.09 -33.99
N VAL A 507 11.84 -3.13 -34.83
CA VAL A 507 11.35 -1.76 -34.74
C VAL A 507 9.88 -1.74 -35.17
N ALA A 508 9.03 -1.07 -34.40
CA ALA A 508 7.57 -1.10 -34.58
C ALA A 508 7.16 -0.74 -36.02
N GLY A 509 6.30 -1.57 -36.62
CA GLY A 509 5.88 -1.40 -38.02
C GLY A 509 6.88 -1.88 -39.08
N THR A 510 7.97 -2.55 -38.69
CA THR A 510 9.00 -3.09 -39.60
C THR A 510 9.39 -4.53 -39.29
N ASP A 511 10.05 -5.19 -40.25
CA ASP A 511 10.72 -6.48 -40.07
C ASP A 511 12.20 -6.34 -39.64
N THR A 512 12.67 -5.11 -39.38
CA THR A 512 14.06 -4.82 -39.00
C THR A 512 14.25 -4.98 -37.50
N PHE A 513 15.23 -5.79 -37.07
CA PHE A 513 15.59 -5.89 -35.65
C PHE A 513 16.05 -4.55 -35.09
N SER A 514 15.60 -4.24 -33.87
CA SER A 514 16.09 -3.08 -33.12
C SER A 514 17.49 -3.35 -32.55
N ASP A 515 18.29 -2.30 -32.33
CA ASP A 515 19.61 -2.38 -31.67
C ASP A 515 19.54 -3.05 -30.28
N HIS A 516 18.39 -2.98 -29.61
CA HIS A 516 18.09 -3.72 -28.38
C HIS A 516 18.11 -5.25 -28.58
N ALA A 517 17.72 -5.75 -29.75
CA ALA A 517 17.75 -7.19 -30.09
C ALA A 517 19.16 -7.71 -30.33
N TYR A 518 20.11 -6.82 -30.64
CA TYR A 518 21.54 -7.11 -30.71
C TYR A 518 22.24 -6.96 -29.35
N GLY A 519 21.57 -6.40 -28.33
CA GLY A 519 22.17 -6.08 -27.04
C GLY A 519 23.19 -4.94 -27.11
N ARG A 520 23.02 -4.03 -28.08
CA ARG A 520 23.88 -2.87 -28.34
C ARG A 520 23.19 -1.54 -28.06
N ALA A 521 21.98 -1.55 -27.51
CA ALA A 521 21.26 -0.34 -27.11
C ALA A 521 20.93 -0.32 -25.61
N ILE A 522 20.74 0.89 -25.07
CA ILE A 522 20.31 1.17 -23.70
C ILE A 522 19.39 2.40 -23.70
N ASP A 523 18.21 2.25 -23.11
CA ASP A 523 17.28 3.35 -22.84
C ASP A 523 17.40 3.78 -21.38
N ILE A 524 17.47 5.09 -21.10
CA ILE A 524 17.70 5.62 -19.75
C ILE A 524 16.58 6.57 -19.31
N ASN A 525 15.90 6.22 -18.21
CA ASN A 525 14.74 6.93 -17.65
C ASN A 525 13.71 7.38 -18.72
N PRO A 526 13.01 6.44 -19.37
CA PRO A 526 12.02 6.72 -20.43
C PRO A 526 11.04 7.86 -20.13
N VAL A 527 10.59 8.04 -18.88
CA VAL A 527 9.67 9.13 -18.50
C VAL A 527 10.34 10.50 -18.46
N GLN A 528 11.64 10.59 -18.13
CA GLN A 528 12.38 11.86 -18.16
C GLN A 528 12.92 12.19 -19.57
N ASN A 529 13.13 11.16 -20.37
CA ASN A 529 13.78 11.23 -21.67
C ASN A 529 12.90 10.50 -22.71
N PRO A 530 11.69 11.01 -23.01
CA PRO A 530 10.76 10.29 -23.88
C PRO A 530 11.28 10.18 -25.32
N TYR A 531 10.75 9.18 -26.02
CA TYR A 531 10.78 9.15 -27.48
C TYR A 531 9.65 10.01 -28.04
N VAL A 532 9.98 10.95 -28.92
CA VAL A 532 9.04 11.79 -29.65
C VAL A 532 8.99 11.31 -31.10
N LEU A 533 7.82 10.85 -31.55
CA LEU A 533 7.59 10.30 -32.89
C LEU A 533 6.41 11.04 -33.54
N GLY A 534 6.71 12.06 -34.35
CA GLY A 534 5.71 13.01 -34.83
C GLY A 534 4.95 13.68 -33.68
N ASP A 535 3.62 13.53 -33.64
CA ASP A 535 2.77 14.07 -32.58
C ASP A 535 2.68 13.16 -31.34
N ALA A 536 3.30 11.98 -31.34
CA ALA A 536 3.23 11.00 -30.25
C ALA A 536 4.44 11.07 -29.31
N VAL A 537 4.20 10.90 -28.00
CA VAL A 537 5.25 10.87 -26.97
C VAL A 537 5.17 9.54 -26.21
N LEU A 538 6.27 8.80 -26.19
CA LEU A 538 6.37 7.48 -25.56
C LEU A 538 7.42 7.50 -24.44
N PRO A 539 7.07 7.12 -23.20
CA PRO A 539 5.73 6.86 -22.69
C PRO A 539 4.92 8.17 -22.50
N PRO A 540 3.57 8.14 -22.50
CA PRO A 540 2.75 9.36 -22.34
C PRO A 540 3.04 10.18 -21.06
N ARG A 541 3.49 9.54 -19.96
CA ARG A 541 3.92 10.26 -18.74
C ARG A 541 5.15 11.17 -18.96
N GLY A 542 5.82 11.05 -20.11
CA GLY A 542 6.95 11.83 -20.56
C GLY A 542 6.61 13.12 -21.30
N GLU A 543 5.35 13.38 -21.70
CA GLU A 543 4.94 14.61 -22.40
C GLU A 543 5.46 15.89 -21.71
N ARG A 544 5.34 15.95 -20.38
CA ARG A 544 5.85 17.05 -19.53
C ARG A 544 7.37 17.27 -19.55
N PHE A 545 8.14 16.40 -20.20
CA PHE A 545 9.60 16.49 -20.35
C PHE A 545 10.03 16.79 -21.79
N VAL A 546 9.12 16.87 -22.77
CA VAL A 546 9.46 17.18 -24.17
C VAL A 546 10.15 18.54 -24.27
N ASP A 547 9.51 19.59 -23.76
CA ASP A 547 9.97 20.99 -23.85
C ASP A 547 11.13 21.36 -22.88
N VAL A 548 11.78 20.38 -22.24
CA VAL A 548 12.96 20.67 -21.40
C VAL A 548 14.14 21.04 -22.30
N ASP A 549 14.76 22.18 -22.00
CA ASP A 549 16.00 22.62 -22.65
C ASP A 549 17.14 21.61 -22.41
N ARG A 550 17.59 20.99 -23.50
CA ARG A 550 18.66 20.00 -23.57
C ARG A 550 19.91 20.52 -24.28
N SER A 551 20.00 21.82 -24.51
CA SER A 551 21.18 22.45 -25.11
C SER A 551 22.43 22.36 -24.20
N SER A 552 23.62 22.43 -24.78
CA SER A 552 24.87 22.40 -24.02
C SER A 552 24.93 23.57 -23.02
N GLY A 553 25.16 23.23 -21.75
CA GLY A 553 25.16 24.19 -20.64
C GLY A 553 23.79 24.46 -20.00
N ALA A 554 22.70 23.91 -20.53
CA ALA A 554 21.39 23.97 -19.88
C ALA A 554 21.39 23.15 -18.56
N SER A 555 20.70 23.67 -17.54
CA SER A 555 20.50 22.95 -16.28
C SER A 555 19.33 21.98 -16.41
N THR A 556 19.61 20.74 -16.83
CA THR A 556 18.58 19.70 -16.92
C THR A 556 18.08 19.25 -15.53
N GLY A 557 16.84 18.75 -15.48
CA GLY A 557 16.26 18.18 -14.26
C GLY A 557 16.90 16.84 -13.86
N ARG A 558 16.61 16.36 -12.64
CA ARG A 558 17.11 15.06 -12.16
C ARG A 558 16.75 13.94 -13.14
N GLY A 559 17.77 13.24 -13.63
CA GLY A 559 17.62 12.10 -14.55
C GLY A 559 17.24 12.48 -15.98
N VAL A 560 17.20 13.77 -16.32
CA VAL A 560 17.00 14.28 -17.68
C VAL A 560 18.35 14.46 -18.38
N ILE A 561 18.46 13.92 -19.59
CA ILE A 561 19.67 13.90 -20.41
C ILE A 561 19.67 15.11 -21.35
N GLY A 562 20.78 15.84 -21.37
CA GLY A 562 21.06 16.93 -22.31
C GLY A 562 22.19 16.58 -23.28
N SER A 563 22.30 17.31 -24.40
CA SER A 563 23.28 17.06 -25.48
C SER A 563 24.73 16.98 -25.00
N ASP A 564 25.12 17.77 -24.00
CA ASP A 564 26.44 17.73 -23.35
C ASP A 564 26.32 17.45 -21.84
N ASP A 565 25.51 16.44 -21.49
CA ASP A 565 25.39 15.92 -20.12
C ASP A 565 26.50 14.90 -19.80
N VAL A 566 26.62 14.49 -18.53
CA VAL A 566 27.49 13.36 -18.16
C VAL A 566 27.10 12.07 -18.86
N VAL A 567 25.81 11.82 -19.12
CA VAL A 567 25.37 10.59 -19.82
C VAL A 567 25.86 10.59 -21.26
N THR A 568 25.56 11.63 -22.06
CA THR A 568 25.97 11.67 -23.48
C THR A 568 27.48 11.60 -23.64
N ARG A 569 28.24 12.32 -22.81
CA ARG A 569 29.71 12.22 -22.82
C ARG A 569 30.27 10.89 -22.33
N ALA A 570 29.55 10.13 -21.50
CA ALA A 570 30.00 8.80 -21.07
C ALA A 570 29.78 7.77 -22.19
N PHE A 571 28.62 7.78 -22.84
CA PHE A 571 28.31 6.94 -23.99
C PHE A 571 29.16 7.28 -25.22
N ALA A 572 29.34 8.56 -25.56
CA ALA A 572 30.21 8.97 -26.66
C ALA A 572 31.68 8.52 -26.46
N ARG A 573 32.17 8.44 -25.21
CA ARG A 573 33.49 7.87 -24.88
C ARG A 573 33.59 6.37 -25.11
N ALA A 574 32.48 5.65 -25.05
CA ALA A 574 32.39 4.24 -25.43
C ALA A 574 32.18 4.05 -26.95
N GLY A 575 32.06 5.13 -27.73
CA GLY A 575 31.76 5.06 -29.16
C GLY A 575 30.27 4.87 -29.48
N TRP A 576 29.38 5.18 -28.54
CA TRP A 576 27.93 5.07 -28.73
C TRP A 576 27.33 6.41 -29.18
N SER A 577 26.29 6.33 -30.00
CA SER A 577 25.46 7.47 -30.45
C SER A 577 24.27 7.70 -29.52
N TRP A 578 23.71 8.92 -29.53
CA TRP A 578 22.53 9.29 -28.75
C TRP A 578 21.34 9.59 -29.67
N GLY A 579 20.16 9.05 -29.34
CA GLY A 579 18.93 9.25 -30.11
C GLY A 579 18.31 10.64 -29.99
N GLY A 580 18.75 11.47 -29.03
CA GLY A 580 18.31 12.85 -28.90
C GLY A 580 18.69 13.77 -30.06
N ASP A 581 19.64 13.36 -30.91
CA ASP A 581 20.06 14.08 -32.12
C ASP A 581 19.30 13.63 -33.39
N PHE A 582 18.32 12.72 -33.28
CA PHE A 582 17.50 12.25 -34.40
C PHE A 582 16.43 13.30 -34.82
N SER A 583 15.87 13.14 -36.02
CA SER A 583 14.79 14.03 -36.52
C SER A 583 13.48 13.90 -35.73
N ASP A 584 13.21 12.69 -35.25
CA ASP A 584 12.19 12.34 -34.25
C ASP A 584 12.99 11.94 -32.99
N PRO A 585 13.20 12.86 -32.02
CA PRO A 585 14.18 12.65 -30.95
C PRO A 585 13.83 11.51 -30.00
N ASP A 586 14.75 10.56 -29.84
CA ASP A 586 14.67 9.48 -28.87
C ASP A 586 15.61 9.75 -27.69
N PHE A 587 15.18 10.61 -26.75
CA PHE A 587 16.07 11.17 -25.73
C PHE A 587 16.62 10.13 -24.74
N GLN A 588 15.92 9.01 -24.54
CA GLN A 588 16.34 7.90 -23.68
C GLN A 588 17.46 7.07 -24.31
N HIS A 589 17.51 7.02 -25.65
CA HIS A 589 18.15 5.94 -26.38
C HIS A 589 19.63 6.19 -26.67
N PHE A 590 20.45 5.17 -26.42
CA PHE A 590 21.84 5.10 -26.87
C PHE A 590 22.08 3.79 -27.58
N SER A 591 22.81 3.79 -28.70
CA SER A 591 23.25 2.55 -29.35
C SER A 591 24.71 2.58 -29.83
N ALA A 592 25.30 1.39 -29.93
CA ALA A 592 26.64 1.15 -30.48
C ALA A 592 26.56 0.53 -31.87
N GLU A 593 27.37 1.04 -32.79
CA GLU A 593 27.57 0.47 -34.14
C GLU A 593 28.26 -0.92 -34.12
#